data_AF-A0AAD7NPL8-F1
#
_entry.id   AF-A0AAD7NPL8-F1
#
_cell.length_a   1.000
_cell.length_b   1.000
_cell.length_c   1.000
_cell.angle_alpha   90.00
_cell.angle_beta   90.00
_cell.angle_gamma   90.00
#
_symmetry.space_group_name_H-M   'P 1'
#
loop_
_entity.id
_entity.type
_entity.pdbx_description
1 polymer ?
#
loop_
_entity_poly.entity_id
_entity_poly.type
_entity_poly.pdbx_seq_one_letter_code
_entity_poly.pdbx_strand_id
1 'polypeptide(L)'
;EQAGLSVKHVQRMASERDPLEEGHFINRISQYPAHYLVALDEMSKDNRIYVRLWGRSPKGQRVEVYAPFVRERCYTSIAALALNVGIIAARIIEGSADRETFIEFLRDDVLPVMNLYPAPRSVLML
;
A
#
# COMPACT_ATOMS: atom_id res chain seq x y z
N GLU A 1 30.10 12.66 -31.98
CA GLU A 1 30.18 11.60 -30.94
C GLU A 1 29.15 11.87 -29.87
N GLN A 2 28.28 10.90 -29.58
CA GLN A 2 27.37 10.94 -28.44
C GLN A 2 28.18 10.61 -27.19
N ALA A 3 28.02 11.40 -26.12
CA ALA A 3 28.81 11.32 -24.88
C ALA A 3 28.62 10.03 -24.04
N GLY A 4 28.23 8.90 -24.64
CA GLY A 4 28.02 7.63 -23.94
C GLY A 4 26.84 7.62 -22.95
N LEU A 5 25.95 8.61 -23.02
CA LEU A 5 24.81 8.73 -22.11
C LEU A 5 23.53 8.17 -22.76
N SER A 6 22.83 7.30 -22.03
CA SER A 6 21.52 6.75 -22.41
C SER A 6 20.39 7.42 -21.62
N VAL A 7 19.25 7.72 -22.27
CA VAL A 7 18.04 8.18 -21.58
C VAL A 7 17.48 7.04 -20.71
N LYS A 8 17.28 7.29 -19.42
CA LYS A 8 16.68 6.35 -18.45
C LYS A 8 15.45 6.95 -17.81
N HIS A 9 14.49 6.12 -17.42
CA HIS A 9 13.35 6.56 -16.63
C HIS A 9 13.82 6.94 -15.22
N VAL A 10 13.39 8.10 -14.73
CA VAL A 10 13.75 8.57 -13.39
C VAL A 10 12.96 7.77 -12.36
N GLN A 11 13.67 7.15 -11.41
CA GLN A 11 13.06 6.54 -10.25
C GLN A 11 12.71 7.64 -9.24
N ARG A 12 11.42 7.78 -8.91
CA ARG A 12 10.98 8.66 -7.82
C ARG A 12 11.25 7.97 -6.49
N MET A 13 11.97 8.66 -5.62
CA MET A 13 12.27 8.23 -4.25
C MET A 13 11.59 9.21 -3.29
N ALA A 14 11.10 8.71 -2.15
CA ALA A 14 10.62 9.57 -1.07
C ALA A 14 11.79 10.40 -0.52
N SER A 15 11.59 11.71 -0.36
CA SER A 15 12.58 12.62 0.23
C SER A 15 12.85 12.31 1.70
N GLU A 16 11.85 11.73 2.36
CA GLU A 16 11.83 11.38 3.78
C GLU A 16 12.59 10.06 4.06
N ARG A 17 13.05 9.35 3.02
CA ARG A 17 13.76 8.08 3.18
C ARG A 17 15.09 8.31 3.91
N ASP A 18 15.23 7.66 5.07
CA ASP A 18 16.47 7.61 5.83
C ASP A 18 17.04 6.16 5.82
N PRO A 19 18.20 5.92 5.16
CA PRO A 19 18.83 4.61 5.14
C PRO A 19 19.19 4.05 6.53
N LEU A 20 19.45 4.91 7.51
CA LEU A 20 19.77 4.47 8.87
C LEU A 20 18.53 3.89 9.56
N GLU A 21 17.40 4.59 9.48
CA GLU A 21 16.12 4.10 10.01
C GLU A 21 15.66 2.82 9.29
N GLU A 22 15.85 2.75 7.97
CA GLU A 22 15.59 1.53 7.19
C GLU A 22 16.44 0.36 7.68
N GLY A 23 17.73 0.58 7.91
CA GLY A 23 18.64 -0.43 8.48
C GLY A 23 18.23 -0.87 9.88
N HIS A 24 17.82 0.07 10.75
CA HIS A 24 17.31 -0.23 12.09
C HIS A 24 16.03 -1.07 12.04
N PHE A 25 15.10 -0.74 11.15
CA PHE A 25 13.88 -1.50 10.94
C PHE A 25 14.18 -2.93 10.48
N ILE A 26 15.02 -3.09 9.44
CA ILE A 26 15.40 -4.41 8.92
C ILE A 26 16.06 -5.25 10.01
N ASN A 27 17.00 -4.67 10.77
CA ASN A 27 17.66 -5.40 11.85
C ASN A 27 16.67 -5.87 12.92
N ARG A 28 15.72 -5.00 13.32
CA ARG A 28 14.69 -5.33 14.31
C ARG A 28 13.77 -6.45 13.81
N ILE A 29 13.26 -6.35 12.58
CA ILE A 29 12.28 -7.31 12.07
C ILE A 29 12.90 -8.66 11.72
N SER A 30 14.19 -8.68 11.34
CA SER A 30 14.94 -9.90 11.04
C SER A 30 15.11 -10.85 12.23
N GLN A 31 14.88 -10.37 13.45
CA GLN A 31 14.92 -11.20 14.66
C GLN A 31 13.74 -12.19 14.74
N TYR A 32 12.69 -11.99 13.95
CA TYR A 32 11.51 -12.84 13.96
C TYR A 32 11.48 -13.78 12.74
N PRO A 33 11.14 -15.07 12.92
CA PRO A 33 10.83 -15.94 11.79
C PRO A 33 9.69 -15.35 10.94
N ALA A 34 9.80 -15.43 9.61
CA ALA A 34 8.84 -14.80 8.71
C ALA A 34 7.37 -15.23 8.93
N HIS A 35 7.15 -16.47 9.38
CA HIS A 35 5.80 -16.99 9.67
C HIS A 35 5.19 -16.45 10.99
N TYR A 36 5.94 -15.71 11.79
CA TYR A 36 5.41 -15.00 12.96
C TYR A 36 4.81 -13.64 12.56
N LEU A 37 5.24 -13.09 11.44
CA LEU A 37 4.92 -11.73 11.01
C LEU A 37 3.52 -11.65 10.40
N VAL A 38 2.80 -10.62 10.80
CA VAL A 38 1.54 -10.17 10.21
C VAL A 38 1.75 -8.72 9.79
N ALA A 39 1.81 -8.48 8.48
CA ALA A 39 1.97 -7.14 7.91
C ALA A 39 0.62 -6.47 7.73
N LEU A 40 0.50 -5.24 8.19
CA LEU A 40 -0.67 -4.40 8.00
C LEU A 40 -0.34 -3.29 7.02
N ASP A 41 -1.27 -3.02 6.11
CA ASP A 41 -1.15 -1.88 5.20
C ASP A 41 -2.52 -1.27 4.90
N GLU A 42 -2.48 0.01 4.54
CA GLU A 42 -3.62 0.80 4.12
C GLU A 42 -3.50 1.14 2.64
N MET A 43 -4.58 0.93 1.89
CA MET A 43 -4.70 1.46 0.53
C MET A 43 -5.97 2.28 0.39
N SER A 44 -5.86 3.45 -0.22
CA SER A 44 -7.01 4.29 -0.57
C SER A 44 -7.35 4.14 -2.05
N LYS A 45 -8.61 3.87 -2.34
CA LYS A 45 -9.19 3.78 -3.68
C LYS A 45 -10.24 4.86 -3.87
N ASP A 46 -9.90 5.82 -4.73
CA ASP A 46 -10.86 6.80 -5.25
C ASP A 46 -11.64 6.19 -6.44
N ASN A 47 -12.93 6.55 -6.54
CA ASN A 47 -13.84 6.18 -7.64
C ASN A 47 -13.55 6.89 -8.96
N ARG A 48 -12.31 7.36 -9.17
CA ARG A 48 -11.86 7.76 -10.50
C ARG A 48 -12.11 6.61 -11.46
N ILE A 49 -13.06 6.83 -12.36
CA ILE A 49 -13.31 5.95 -13.50
C ILE A 49 -11.96 5.80 -14.21
N TYR A 50 -11.58 4.57 -14.54
CA TYR A 50 -10.35 4.24 -15.25
C TYR A 50 -10.39 4.83 -16.68
N VAL A 51 -10.25 6.15 -16.76
CA VAL A 51 -10.05 6.85 -18.02
C VAL A 51 -8.67 6.49 -18.54
N ARG A 52 -8.59 6.20 -19.84
CA ARG A 52 -7.31 5.92 -20.47
C ARG A 52 -6.44 7.18 -20.36
N LEU A 53 -5.30 7.05 -19.67
CA LEU A 53 -4.31 8.12 -19.54
C LEU A 53 -3.57 8.40 -20.86
N TRP A 54 -3.62 7.45 -21.80
CA TRP A 54 -2.91 7.51 -23.07
C TRP A 54 -3.87 7.22 -24.22
N GLY A 55 -3.79 8.02 -25.28
CA GLY A 55 -4.43 7.76 -26.57
C GLY A 55 -3.53 8.22 -27.70
N ARG A 56 -3.96 7.97 -28.94
CA ARG A 56 -3.19 8.28 -30.15
C ARG A 56 -3.95 9.27 -31.03
N SER A 57 -3.27 10.32 -31.47
CA SER A 57 -3.73 11.30 -32.45
C SER A 57 -2.59 11.63 -33.42
N PRO A 58 -2.90 12.22 -34.59
CA PRO A 58 -1.89 12.81 -35.46
C PRO A 58 -1.01 13.83 -34.73
N LYS A 59 0.24 13.99 -35.20
CA LYS A 59 1.20 14.94 -34.64
C LYS A 59 0.63 16.37 -34.69
N GLY A 60 0.58 17.03 -33.53
CA GLY A 60 0.01 18.37 -33.39
C GLY A 60 -1.49 18.40 -33.08
N GLN A 61 -2.17 17.25 -33.01
CA GLN A 61 -3.57 17.16 -32.61
C GLN A 61 -3.70 16.64 -31.17
N ARG A 62 -4.65 17.19 -30.41
CA ARG A 62 -4.96 16.72 -29.06
C ARG A 62 -5.80 15.44 -29.12
N VAL A 63 -5.53 14.48 -28.24
CA VAL A 63 -6.44 13.36 -27.99
C VAL A 63 -7.47 13.82 -26.97
N GLU A 64 -8.75 13.68 -27.30
CA GLU A 64 -9.87 14.02 -26.43
C GLU A 64 -10.63 12.76 -26.02
N VAL A 65 -10.92 12.64 -24.72
CA VAL A 65 -11.72 11.56 -24.15
C VAL A 65 -12.77 12.20 -23.26
N TYR A 66 -14.04 11.95 -23.55
CA TYR A 66 -15.14 12.36 -22.69
C TYR A 66 -15.39 11.28 -21.65
N ALA A 67 -15.27 11.65 -20.38
CA ALA A 67 -15.54 10.77 -19.27
C ALA A 67 -16.16 11.54 -18.11
N PRO A 68 -16.96 10.87 -17.26
CA PRO A 68 -17.54 11.52 -16.10
C PRO A 68 -16.45 12.04 -15.16
N PHE A 69 -16.54 13.32 -14.77
CA PHE A 69 -15.68 13.92 -13.75
C PHE A 69 -16.29 13.72 -12.37
N VAL A 70 -16.44 12.46 -11.98
CA VAL A 70 -17.14 12.07 -10.76
C VAL A 70 -16.13 11.99 -9.61
N ARG A 71 -16.31 12.84 -8.59
CA ARG A 71 -15.58 12.79 -7.30
C ARG A 71 -16.53 12.34 -6.21
N GLU A 72 -17.12 11.16 -6.38
CA GLU A 72 -18.20 10.73 -5.49
C GLU A 72 -17.68 10.24 -4.15
N ARG A 73 -16.79 9.24 -4.11
CA ARG A 73 -16.38 8.56 -2.86
C ARG A 73 -14.97 7.99 -2.95
N CYS A 74 -14.20 8.17 -1.89
CA CYS A 74 -12.97 7.42 -1.63
C CYS A 74 -13.28 6.29 -0.64
N TYR A 75 -12.67 5.14 -0.85
CA TYR A 75 -12.70 4.04 0.10
C TYR A 75 -11.28 3.76 0.55
N THR A 76 -11.05 3.71 1.85
CA THR A 76 -9.83 3.16 2.41
C THR A 76 -10.07 1.68 2.71
N SER A 77 -9.19 0.80 2.23
CA SER A 77 -9.14 -0.58 2.69
C SER A 77 -7.86 -0.83 3.48
N ILE A 78 -8.03 -1.42 4.67
CA ILE A 78 -6.93 -1.85 5.53
C ILE A 78 -6.94 -3.37 5.55
N ALA A 79 -5.77 -3.99 5.41
CA ALA A 79 -5.66 -5.44 5.39
C ALA A 79 -4.46 -5.92 6.21
N ALA A 80 -4.65 -7.06 6.88
CA ALA A 80 -3.60 -7.81 7.56
C ALA A 80 -3.23 -9.04 6.74
N LEU A 81 -1.94 -9.20 6.44
CA LEU A 81 -1.39 -10.29 5.64
C LEU A 81 -0.41 -11.14 6.44
N ALA A 82 -0.57 -12.46 6.36
CA ALA A 82 0.35 -13.43 6.91
C ALA A 82 0.91 -14.33 5.81
N LEU A 83 2.20 -14.70 5.91
CA LEU A 83 2.90 -15.44 4.86
C LEU A 83 2.23 -16.77 4.48
N ASN A 84 1.63 -17.46 5.44
CA ASN A 84 1.05 -18.79 5.26
C ASN A 84 -0.42 -18.81 4.80
N VAL A 85 -1.16 -17.71 4.96
CA VAL A 85 -2.60 -17.65 4.69
C VAL A 85 -2.95 -16.60 3.62
N GLY A 86 -2.11 -15.57 3.45
CA GLY A 86 -2.46 -14.37 2.71
C GLY A 86 -3.22 -13.40 3.61
N ILE A 87 -4.34 -12.86 3.12
CA ILE A 87 -5.16 -11.91 3.88
C ILE A 87 -5.89 -12.65 5.01
N ILE A 88 -5.60 -12.28 6.26
CA ILE A 88 -6.24 -12.88 7.45
C ILE A 88 -7.36 -12.00 8.02
N ALA A 89 -7.31 -10.70 7.73
CA ALA A 89 -8.32 -9.72 8.11
C ALA A 89 -8.30 -8.58 7.09
N ALA A 90 -9.47 -8.05 6.72
CA ALA A 90 -9.56 -6.86 5.89
C ALA A 90 -10.85 -6.10 6.19
N ARG A 91 -10.77 -4.77 6.15
CA ARG A 91 -11.91 -3.87 6.38
C ARG A 91 -11.90 -2.77 5.33
N ILE A 92 -13.08 -2.45 4.80
CA ILE A 92 -13.29 -1.32 3.89
C ILE A 92 -14.00 -0.22 4.68
N ILE A 93 -13.44 0.97 4.65
CA ILE A 93 -13.92 2.18 5.30
C ILE A 93 -14.30 3.17 4.19
N GLU A 94 -15.51 3.73 4.28
CA GLU A 94 -15.91 4.83 3.40
C GLU A 94 -15.26 6.12 3.89
N GLY A 95 -14.50 6.78 3.03
CA GLY A 95 -13.68 7.94 3.38
C GLY A 95 -12.26 7.54 3.78
N SER A 96 -11.64 8.36 4.63
CA SER A 96 -10.31 8.12 5.18
C SER A 96 -10.39 7.30 6.46
N ALA A 97 -9.42 6.42 6.68
CA ALA A 97 -9.21 5.85 8.01
C ALA A 97 -8.69 6.92 8.98
N ASP A 98 -9.08 6.77 10.23
CA ASP A 98 -8.60 7.54 11.36
C ASP A 98 -8.06 6.58 12.44
N ARG A 99 -7.60 7.18 13.54
CA ARG A 99 -7.05 6.40 14.66
C ARG A 99 -8.08 5.44 15.25
N GLU A 100 -9.34 5.85 15.36
CA GLU A 100 -10.38 5.06 16.02
C GLU A 100 -10.74 3.84 15.20
N THR A 101 -11.02 4.04 13.91
CA THR A 101 -11.30 2.97 12.94
C THR A 101 -10.13 1.99 12.81
N PHE A 102 -8.88 2.45 12.89
CA PHE A 102 -7.70 1.58 12.90
C PHE A 102 -7.61 0.73 14.18
N ILE A 103 -7.84 1.32 15.36
CA ILE A 103 -7.81 0.58 16.63
C ILE A 103 -8.95 -0.45 16.70
N GLU A 104 -10.13 -0.10 16.20
CA GLU A 104 -11.25 -1.04 16.06
C GLU A 104 -10.90 -2.20 15.12
N PHE A 105 -10.28 -1.92 13.97
CA PHE A 105 -9.81 -2.96 13.06
C PHE A 105 -8.82 -3.92 13.73
N LEU A 106 -7.84 -3.38 14.48
CA LEU A 106 -6.92 -4.20 15.24
C LEU A 106 -7.63 -5.08 16.26
N ARG A 107 -8.53 -4.50 17.06
CA ARG A 107 -9.22 -5.18 18.15
C ARG A 107 -10.17 -6.27 17.65
N ASP A 108 -10.98 -5.93 16.65
CA ASP A 108 -12.15 -6.72 16.30
C ASP A 108 -11.87 -7.69 15.15
N ASP A 109 -10.93 -7.36 14.24
CA ASP A 109 -10.63 -8.19 13.08
C ASP A 109 -9.25 -8.87 13.16
N VAL A 110 -8.21 -8.17 13.64
CA VAL A 110 -6.82 -8.69 13.56
C VAL A 110 -6.45 -9.54 14.77
N LEU A 111 -6.54 -8.99 15.98
CA LEU A 111 -6.11 -9.69 17.20
C LEU A 111 -6.84 -11.03 17.44
N PRO A 112 -8.14 -11.20 17.11
CA PRO A 112 -8.84 -12.47 17.31
C PRO A 112 -8.31 -13.62 16.44
N VAL A 113 -7.66 -13.32 15.31
CA VAL A 113 -7.11 -14.33 14.39
C VAL A 113 -5.60 -14.52 14.54
N MET A 114 -4.97 -13.74 15.41
CA MET A 114 -3.56 -13.86 15.78
C MET A 114 -3.35 -14.89 16.88
N ASN A 115 -2.10 -15.35 17.01
CA ASN A 115 -1.71 -16.23 18.10
C ASN A 115 -0.84 -15.51 19.14
N LEU A 116 -0.75 -16.09 20.34
CA LEU A 116 0.21 -15.63 21.35
C LEU A 116 1.64 -15.88 20.89
N TYR A 117 2.55 -14.94 21.18
CA TYR A 117 3.98 -15.14 20.94
C TYR A 117 4.52 -16.27 21.84
N PRO A 118 5.38 -17.18 21.33
CA PRO A 118 6.03 -17.21 20.02
C PRO A 118 5.39 -18.20 19.02
N ALA A 119 4.09 -18.13 18.77
CA ALA A 119 3.44 -18.94 17.73
C ALA A 119 3.45 -18.24 16.36
N PRO A 120 3.15 -18.94 15.25
CA PRO A 120 2.94 -18.28 13.96
C PRO A 120 1.88 -17.16 14.04
N ARG A 121 2.01 -16.08 13.25
CA ARG A 121 1.10 -14.92 13.26
C ARG A 121 0.94 -14.26 14.64
N SER A 122 2.05 -14.04 15.34
CA SER A 122 2.06 -13.45 16.68
C SER A 122 2.72 -12.07 16.76
N VAL A 123 3.28 -11.56 15.66
CA VAL A 123 4.03 -10.30 15.62
C VAL A 123 3.39 -9.39 14.58
N LEU A 124 2.85 -8.26 15.02
CA LEU A 124 2.34 -7.21 14.14
C LEU A 124 3.49 -6.38 13.58
N MET A 125 3.48 -6.19 12.26
CA MET A 125 4.32 -5.25 11.54
C MET A 125 3.41 -4.14 11.00
N LEU A 126 3.65 -2.92 11.49
CA LEU A 126 2.96 -1.68 11.14
C LEU A 126 3.90 -0.74 10.39
#